data_AF-A0A5C7Q6U4-F1
#
_entry.id   AF-A0A5C7Q6U4-F1
#
_cell.length_a   1.000
_cell.length_b   1.000
_cell.length_c   1.000
_cell.angle_alpha   90.00
_cell.angle_beta   90.00
_cell.angle_gamma   90.00
#
_symmetry.space_group_name_H-M   'P 1'
#
loop_
_entity.id
_entity.type
_entity.pdbx_description
1 polymer ?
#
loop_
_entity_poly.entity_id
_entity_poly.type
_entity_poly.pdbx_seq_one_letter_code
_entity_poly.pdbx_strand_id
1 'polypeptide(L)'
;MADTRLRKQHPLEAILIEMVEMNRRKSADYASPDNLLQNFDRVAEQVPLDEYDAFMDTYTMTMRKMQRLRNLMEQDIDPQNESVRDTLIDNAVYAVLMVVAYDRKVANDGSVV
;
A
#
# COMPACT_ATOMS: atom_id res chain seq x y z
N MET A 1 -25.58 12.00 -0.15
CA MET A 1 -24.14 11.76 0.03
C MET A 1 -23.43 13.06 -0.25
N ALA A 2 -22.44 13.45 0.55
CA ALA A 2 -21.60 14.60 0.23
C ALA A 2 -20.88 14.35 -1.10
N ASP A 3 -20.77 15.37 -1.95
CA ASP A 3 -19.99 15.30 -3.19
C ASP A 3 -18.50 15.27 -2.83
N THR A 4 -17.91 14.08 -2.74
CA THR A 4 -16.52 13.87 -2.32
C THR A 4 -15.54 14.15 -3.47
N ARG A 5 -15.58 15.36 -4.04
CA ARG A 5 -14.57 15.81 -5.02
C ARG A 5 -13.33 16.31 -4.29
N LEU A 6 -12.19 15.68 -4.57
CA LEU A 6 -10.89 16.08 -4.03
C LEU A 6 -10.39 17.37 -4.71
N ARG A 7 -9.79 18.26 -3.91
CA ARG A 7 -9.29 19.58 -4.26
C ARG A 7 -7.79 19.61 -4.05
N LYS A 8 -7.03 19.79 -5.12
CA LYS A 8 -5.55 19.84 -5.07
C LYS A 8 -4.99 20.95 -4.17
N GLN A 9 -5.77 22.00 -3.89
CA GLN A 9 -5.33 23.11 -3.04
C GLN A 9 -5.46 22.78 -1.54
N HIS A 10 -6.25 21.78 -1.17
CA HIS A 10 -6.41 21.37 0.23
C HIS A 10 -5.28 20.40 0.60
N PRO A 11 -4.45 20.69 1.63
CA PRO A 11 -3.23 19.93 1.90
C PRO A 11 -3.43 18.42 2.08
N LEU A 12 -4.47 18.01 2.81
CA LEU A 12 -4.79 16.59 3.01
C LEU A 12 -5.30 15.92 1.72
N GLU A 13 -6.12 16.63 0.94
CA GLU A 13 -6.70 16.06 -0.28
C GLU A 13 -5.64 15.93 -1.38
N ALA A 14 -4.65 16.84 -1.40
CA ALA A 14 -3.48 16.74 -2.26
C ALA A 14 -2.67 15.46 -1.99
N ILE A 15 -2.46 15.10 -0.72
CA ILE A 15 -1.79 13.85 -0.34
C ILE A 15 -2.61 12.63 -0.77
N LEU A 16 -3.94 12.64 -0.58
CA LEU A 16 -4.80 11.56 -1.06
C LEU A 16 -4.72 11.38 -2.58
N ILE A 17 -4.72 12.48 -3.34
CA ILE A 17 -4.53 12.44 -4.79
C ILE A 17 -3.17 11.83 -5.14
N GLU A 18 -2.11 12.26 -4.46
CA GLU A 18 -0.75 11.75 -4.68
C GLU A 18 -0.64 10.25 -4.35
N MET A 19 -1.29 9.78 -3.29
CA MET A 19 -1.37 8.36 -2.96
C MET A 19 -2.02 7.55 -4.10
N VAL A 20 -3.11 8.05 -4.67
CA VAL A 20 -3.79 7.40 -5.80
C VAL A 20 -2.89 7.38 -7.05
N GLU A 21 -2.24 8.51 -7.36
CA GLU A 21 -1.32 8.62 -8.49
C GLU A 21 -0.10 7.69 -8.32
N MET A 22 0.47 7.63 -7.11
CA MET A 22 1.57 6.73 -6.76
C MET A 22 1.16 5.27 -6.87
N ASN A 23 0.01 4.89 -6.30
CA ASN A 23 -0.50 3.53 -6.42
C ASN A 23 -0.68 3.14 -7.90
N ARG A 24 -1.32 3.99 -8.71
CA ARG A 24 -1.51 3.74 -10.14
C ARG A 24 -0.19 3.55 -10.89
N ARG A 25 0.83 4.37 -10.61
CA ARG A 25 2.16 4.20 -11.23
C ARG A 25 2.78 2.85 -10.89
N LYS A 26 2.71 2.42 -9.63
CA LYS A 26 3.27 1.13 -9.18
C LYS A 26 2.45 -0.08 -9.62
N SER A 27 1.13 0.08 -9.68
CA SER A 27 0.21 -0.93 -10.18
C SER A 27 0.38 -1.13 -11.67
N ALA A 28 0.71 -0.10 -12.45
CA ALA A 28 0.92 -0.22 -13.90
C ALA A 28 1.98 -1.25 -14.28
N ASP A 29 2.97 -1.47 -13.42
CA ASP A 29 4.04 -2.42 -13.70
C ASP A 29 3.64 -3.89 -13.45
N TYR A 30 2.63 -4.16 -12.61
CA TYR A 30 2.41 -5.52 -12.10
C TYR A 30 0.94 -5.93 -11.81
N ALA A 31 0.01 -4.99 -11.61
CA ALA A 31 -1.40 -5.24 -11.25
C ALA A 31 -2.40 -4.82 -12.35
N SER A 32 -3.45 -5.61 -12.55
CA SER A 32 -4.58 -5.28 -13.42
C SER A 32 -5.40 -4.11 -12.85
N PRO A 33 -5.98 -3.22 -13.69
CA PRO A 33 -6.92 -2.19 -13.26
C PRO A 33 -8.07 -2.73 -12.39
N ASP A 34 -8.43 -4.00 -12.60
CA ASP A 34 -9.57 -4.67 -11.96
C ASP A 34 -9.18 -5.46 -10.70
N ASN A 35 -7.89 -5.64 -10.40
CA ASN A 35 -7.42 -6.31 -9.18
C ASN A 35 -6.23 -5.57 -8.56
N LEU A 36 -6.53 -4.68 -7.62
CA LEU A 36 -5.56 -3.93 -6.83
C LEU A 36 -4.56 -4.81 -6.06
N LEU A 37 -4.95 -6.05 -5.76
CA LEU A 37 -4.18 -6.96 -4.92
C LEU A 37 -3.44 -8.07 -5.69
N GLN A 38 -3.51 -8.06 -7.02
CA GLN A 38 -2.96 -9.14 -7.86
C GLN A 38 -1.48 -9.47 -7.57
N ASN A 39 -0.68 -8.47 -7.21
CA ASN A 39 0.73 -8.70 -6.88
C ASN A 39 0.90 -9.48 -5.61
N PHE A 40 0.12 -9.13 -4.58
CA PHE A 40 0.15 -9.80 -3.30
C PHE A 40 -0.39 -11.22 -3.44
N ASP A 41 -1.40 -11.43 -4.31
CA ASP A 41 -1.90 -12.76 -4.66
C ASP A 41 -0.79 -13.63 -5.28
N ARG A 42 -0.08 -13.12 -6.29
CA ARG A 42 1.02 -13.84 -6.95
C ARG A 42 2.20 -14.16 -6.03
N VAL A 43 2.50 -13.26 -5.08
CA VAL A 43 3.55 -13.50 -4.09
C VAL A 43 3.08 -14.55 -3.10
N ALA A 44 1.84 -14.45 -2.61
CA ALA A 44 1.25 -15.42 -1.70
C ALA A 44 1.24 -16.84 -2.27
N GLU A 45 0.89 -16.99 -3.56
CA GLU A 45 0.94 -18.28 -4.27
C GLU A 45 2.35 -18.93 -4.31
N GLN A 46 3.41 -18.12 -4.18
CA GLN A 46 4.80 -18.61 -4.20
C GLN A 46 5.35 -18.93 -2.81
N VAL A 47 4.66 -18.50 -1.74
CA VAL A 47 5.08 -18.74 -0.36
C VAL A 47 4.39 -20.00 0.15
N PRO A 48 5.13 -21.08 0.49
CA PRO A 48 4.55 -22.36 0.89
C PRO A 48 4.12 -22.35 2.36
N LEU A 49 3.23 -21.42 2.72
CA LEU A 49 2.65 -21.28 4.05
C LEU A 49 1.13 -21.15 3.89
N ASP A 50 0.38 -22.07 4.49
CA ASP A 50 -1.07 -22.19 4.28
C ASP A 50 -1.85 -20.92 4.67
N GLU A 51 -1.35 -20.16 5.63
CA GLU A 51 -1.97 -18.92 6.12
C GLU A 51 -1.41 -17.65 5.45
N TYR A 52 -0.47 -17.79 4.51
CA TYR A 52 0.13 -16.65 3.84
C TYR A 52 -0.70 -16.24 2.63
N ASP A 53 -1.57 -15.27 2.86
CA ASP A 53 -2.41 -14.65 1.84
C ASP A 53 -1.94 -13.23 1.50
N ALA A 54 -2.66 -12.56 0.60
CA ALA A 54 -2.37 -11.17 0.24
C ALA A 54 -2.47 -10.19 1.41
N PHE A 55 -3.27 -10.48 2.44
CA PHE A 55 -3.32 -9.64 3.64
C PHE A 55 -2.00 -9.77 4.42
N MET A 56 -1.47 -10.98 4.55
CA MET A 56 -0.15 -11.21 5.15
C MET A 56 1.00 -10.60 4.32
N ASP A 57 0.94 -10.65 2.99
CA ASP A 57 1.95 -10.01 2.15
C ASP A 57 1.87 -8.47 2.20
N THR A 58 0.68 -7.88 2.15
CA THR A 58 0.50 -6.41 2.33
C THR A 58 1.01 -5.94 3.71
N TYR A 59 0.75 -6.69 4.77
CA TYR A 59 1.34 -6.45 6.10
C TYR A 59 2.87 -6.50 6.05
N THR A 60 3.44 -7.53 5.44
CA THR A 60 4.90 -7.70 5.31
C THR A 60 5.54 -6.54 4.55
N MET A 61 4.90 -6.07 3.48
CA MET A 61 5.37 -4.91 2.70
C MET A 61 5.31 -3.61 3.50
N THR A 62 4.27 -3.41 4.31
CA THR A 62 4.18 -2.29 5.25
C THR A 62 5.36 -2.31 6.23
N MET A 63 5.67 -3.46 6.82
CA MET A 63 6.80 -3.61 7.74
C MET A 63 8.15 -3.30 7.08
N ARG A 64 8.36 -3.76 5.83
CA ARG A 64 9.57 -3.44 5.05
C ARG A 64 9.72 -1.94 4.82
N LYS A 65 8.62 -1.23 4.54
CA LYS A 65 8.62 0.23 4.33
C LYS A 65 8.83 1.00 5.63
N MET A 66 8.33 0.52 6.76
CA MET A 66 8.65 1.08 8.08
C MET A 66 10.13 0.90 8.45
N GLN A 67 10.71 -0.27 8.17
CA GLN A 67 12.15 -0.48 8.39
C GLN A 67 12.99 0.44 7.50
N ARG A 68 12.58 0.65 6.24
CA ARG A 68 13.24 1.61 5.34
C ARG A 68 13.19 3.03 5.90
N LEU A 69 12.02 3.47 6.36
CA LEU A 69 11.84 4.78 6.97
C LEU A 69 12.80 4.98 8.14
N ARG A 70 12.88 3.99 9.03
CA ARG A 70 13.83 4.01 10.16
C ARG A 70 15.27 4.18 9.68
N ASN A 71 15.70 3.40 8.69
CA ASN A 71 17.06 3.50 8.16
C ASN A 71 17.36 4.88 7.55
N LEU A 72 16.40 5.47 6.84
CA LEU A 72 16.53 6.82 6.25
C LEU A 72 16.60 7.93 7.31
N MET A 73 15.95 7.72 8.46
CA MET A 73 15.98 8.69 9.56
C MET A 73 17.23 8.55 10.44
N GLU A 74 17.79 7.34 10.55
CA GLU A 74 19.01 7.07 11.34
C GLU A 74 20.30 7.42 10.57
N GLN A 75 20.26 7.42 9.24
CA GLN A 75 21.42 7.73 8.39
C GLN A 75 21.41 9.20 7.98
N ASP A 76 22.45 9.95 8.34
CA ASP A 76 22.79 11.29 7.81
C ASP A 76 23.23 11.23 6.31
N ILE A 77 22.92 10.12 5.63
CA ILE A 77 23.32 9.84 4.26
C ILE A 77 22.17 10.29 3.37
N ASP A 78 22.43 11.32 2.57
CA ASP A 78 21.50 11.82 1.56
C ASP A 78 21.03 10.66 0.66
N PRO A 79 19.75 10.25 0.74
CA PRO A 79 19.30 9.04 0.07
C PRO A 79 19.23 9.29 -1.43
N GLN A 80 20.24 8.80 -2.14
CA GLN A 80 20.44 9.00 -3.58
C GLN A 80 19.22 8.60 -4.45
N ASN A 81 18.26 7.81 -3.93
CA ASN A 81 17.17 7.22 -4.74
C ASN A 81 15.75 7.21 -4.13
N GLU A 82 15.53 7.53 -2.86
CA GLU A 82 14.15 7.60 -2.29
C GLU A 82 14.13 8.49 -1.04
N SER A 83 13.29 9.53 -1.04
CA SER A 83 13.23 10.47 0.08
C SER A 83 12.39 9.91 1.24
N VAL A 84 12.58 10.47 2.44
CA VAL A 84 11.73 10.19 3.63
C VAL A 84 10.25 10.43 3.31
N ARG A 85 9.92 11.50 2.57
CA ARG A 85 8.55 11.82 2.18
C ARG A 85 7.95 10.76 1.27
N ASP A 86 8.71 10.29 0.28
CA ASP A 86 8.25 9.22 -0.61
C ASP A 86 7.96 7.93 0.17
N THR A 87 8.84 7.57 1.11
CA THR A 87 8.62 6.41 1.98
C THR A 87 7.42 6.59 2.92
N LEU A 88 7.12 7.80 3.39
CA LEU A 88 5.91 8.07 4.19
C LEU A 88 4.63 7.87 3.37
N ILE A 89 4.61 8.37 2.13
CA ILE A 89 3.46 8.19 1.23
C ILE A 89 3.30 6.71 0.85
N ASP A 90 4.41 6.00 0.61
CA ASP A 90 4.39 4.55 0.38
C ASP A 90 3.73 3.80 1.54
N ASN A 91 4.12 4.10 2.78
CA ASN A 91 3.51 3.49 3.96
C ASN A 91 2.00 3.78 4.02
N ALA A 92 1.58 5.02 3.72
CA ALA A 92 0.16 5.37 3.67
C ALA A 92 -0.60 4.57 2.60
N VAL A 93 -0.01 4.39 1.41
CA VAL A 93 -0.58 3.57 0.34
C VAL A 93 -0.71 2.11 0.77
N TYR A 94 0.34 1.51 1.34
CA TYR A 94 0.30 0.12 1.81
C TYR A 94 -0.69 -0.08 2.95
N ALA A 95 -0.84 0.89 3.85
CA ALA A 95 -1.87 0.84 4.90
C ALA A 95 -3.29 0.78 4.30
N VAL A 96 -3.58 1.58 3.26
CA VAL A 96 -4.86 1.53 2.55
C VAL A 96 -5.04 0.18 1.83
N LEU A 97 -4.01 -0.32 1.14
CA LEU A 97 -4.06 -1.63 0.48
C LEU A 97 -4.28 -2.78 1.47
N MET A 98 -3.71 -2.68 2.67
CA MET A 98 -3.90 -3.65 3.74
C MET A 98 -5.36 -3.67 4.24
N VAL A 99 -6.03 -2.52 4.33
CA VAL A 99 -7.47 -2.46 4.61
C VAL A 99 -8.27 -3.17 3.52
N VAL A 100 -7.98 -2.89 2.24
CA VAL A 100 -8.64 -3.57 1.12
C VAL A 100 -8.41 -5.10 1.16
N ALA A 101 -7.20 -5.54 1.49
CA ALA A 101 -6.87 -6.95 1.62
C ALA A 101 -7.59 -7.61 2.81
N TYR A 102 -7.70 -6.91 3.93
CA TYR A 102 -8.46 -7.35 5.10
C TYR A 102 -9.95 -7.51 4.79
N ASP A 103 -10.58 -6.51 4.19
CA ASP A 103 -12.00 -6.56 3.82
C ASP A 103 -12.28 -7.74 2.88
N ARG A 104 -11.39 -7.98 1.91
CA ARG A 104 -11.48 -9.14 1.01
C ARG A 104 -11.34 -10.48 1.76
N LYS A 105 -10.39 -10.57 2.70
CA LYS A 105 -10.20 -11.76 3.53
C LYS A 105 -11.46 -12.06 4.35
N VAL A 106 -11.98 -11.05 5.03
CA VAL A 106 -13.20 -11.13 5.86
C VAL A 106 -14.41 -11.58 5.03
N ALA A 107 -14.58 -11.03 3.82
CA ALA A 107 -15.64 -11.43 2.90
C ALA A 107 -15.51 -12.90 2.44
N ASN A 108 -14.30 -13.38 2.19
CA ASN A 108 -14.03 -14.77 1.79
C ASN A 108 -14.23 -15.77 2.95
N ASP A 109 -13.88 -15.37 4.16
CA ASP A 109 -13.99 -16.19 5.37
C ASP A 109 -15.42 -16.21 5.95
N GLY A 110 -16.39 -15.55 5.30
CA GLY A 110 -17.80 -15.50 5.71
C GLY A 110 -18.05 -14.77 7.03
N SER A 111 -17.05 -14.08 7.56
CA SER A 111 -17.09 -13.40 8.86
C SER A 111 -17.59 -11.96 8.68
N VAL A 112 -18.85 -11.78 8.30
CA VAL A 112 -19.41 -10.42 8.08
C VAL A 112 -19.39 -9.62 9.40
N VAL A 113 -18.77 -8.44 9.36
CA VAL A 113 -19.01 -7.34 10.32
C VAL A 113 -20.29 -6.62 9.94
#